data_AF-A0A3C0VKK1-F1
#
_entry.id   AF-A0A3C0VKK1-F1
#
_cell.length_a   1.000
_cell.length_b   1.000
_cell.length_c   1.000
_cell.angle_alpha   90.00
_cell.angle_beta   90.00
_cell.angle_gamma   90.00
#
_symmetry.space_group_name_H-M   'P 1'
#
loop_
_entity.id
_entity.type
_entity.pdbx_description
1 polymer ?
#
loop_
_entity_poly.entity_id
_entity_poly.type
_entity_poly.pdbx_seq_one_letter_code
_entity_poly.pdbx_strand_id
1 'polypeptide(L)'
;MNKIVLRAAKSLLLSIAGAAIVFIPNTSKAEDWDVSGFMENVTHYRDGYGLSKVRNTLQVELNKNYGEAGGMSNFSINAILRGSYDAVYDLNDDEFGDKAGGSVSLTGVGVPAGTLGPGTPAIPAHFTPYGSSVITTGFPAGPNPQWGFDPVTNPNEGLAILGHAIHEQGNGVVLALPVRPCDVDSRGCLEDYLDFSENDLKHPEFNDHADFIRELYIDGTINLDSGTDIGVRLGKQQVVWGRTDLFRVLDVLNPVDYSRHNIYDELEDIRIPQWMLDVEALYGSVGPFADLNFAAIWNFDEFRPNNLGQGGTPYSILDAGSFFRAMNVCWELGCSVGNFAGGGVATDFGPGQIGIRQAN
;
A
#
# COMPACT_ATOMS: atom_id res chain seq x y z
N MET A 1 -29.59 35.40 23.09
CA MET A 1 -28.40 35.13 22.26
C MET A 1 -27.48 34.19 23.04
N ASN A 2 -27.67 32.88 22.90
CA ASN A 2 -26.80 31.89 23.54
C ASN A 2 -25.79 31.39 22.51
N LYS A 3 -24.51 31.70 22.75
CA LYS A 3 -23.36 31.09 22.08
C LYS A 3 -23.26 29.63 22.50
N ILE A 4 -23.24 28.71 21.54
CA ILE A 4 -22.78 27.35 21.78
C ILE A 4 -21.28 27.33 21.46
N VAL A 5 -20.50 27.11 22.52
CA VAL A 5 -19.06 26.83 22.47
C VAL A 5 -18.93 25.32 22.37
N LEU A 6 -18.32 24.80 21.30
CA LEU A 6 -17.89 23.41 21.23
C LEU A 6 -16.39 23.36 21.49
N ARG A 7 -16.03 22.85 22.68
CA ARG A 7 -14.67 22.43 23.04
C ARG A 7 -14.58 20.91 22.88
N ALA A 8 -13.55 20.49 22.15
CA ALA A 8 -12.82 19.22 22.21
C ALA A 8 -13.61 17.92 22.42
N ALA A 9 -13.72 17.13 21.35
CA ALA A 9 -13.69 15.67 21.43
C ALA A 9 -12.65 15.16 20.42
N LYS A 10 -11.76 14.30 20.91
CA LYS A 10 -10.69 13.63 20.17
C LYS A 10 -11.25 12.86 18.96
N SER A 11 -10.59 13.02 17.81
CA SER A 11 -10.54 12.07 16.68
C SER A 11 -11.83 11.30 16.42
N LEU A 12 -12.79 11.96 15.77
CA LEU A 12 -13.96 11.32 15.20
C LEU A 12 -13.69 11.09 13.71
N LEU A 13 -13.28 9.87 13.34
CA LEU A 13 -13.35 9.41 11.95
C LEU A 13 -14.84 9.29 11.60
N LEU A 14 -15.36 10.24 10.83
CA LEU A 14 -16.71 10.16 10.28
C LEU A 14 -16.60 9.55 8.87
N SER A 15 -16.61 8.23 8.78
CA SER A 15 -16.81 7.55 7.50
C SER A 15 -18.30 7.61 7.15
N ILE A 16 -18.68 8.54 6.28
CA ILE A 16 -19.98 8.48 5.62
C ILE A 16 -19.79 7.52 4.43
N ALA A 17 -19.99 6.22 4.67
CA ALA A 17 -20.09 5.24 3.59
C ALA A 17 -21.42 5.49 2.86
N GLY A 18 -21.39 6.33 1.83
CA GLY A 18 -22.49 6.47 0.89
C GLY A 18 -22.54 5.28 -0.06
N ALA A 19 -22.88 4.09 0.44
CA ALA A 19 -23.01 2.91 -0.40
C ALA A 19 -24.27 3.02 -1.28
N ALA A 20 -24.12 3.54 -2.50
CA ALA A 20 -25.12 3.37 -3.55
C ALA A 20 -24.80 2.10 -4.33
N ILE A 21 -25.10 0.93 -3.74
CA ILE A 21 -25.00 -0.36 -4.45
C ILE A 21 -26.16 -0.42 -5.44
N VAL A 22 -25.88 -0.17 -6.71
CA VAL A 22 -26.81 -0.51 -7.79
C VAL A 22 -26.52 -1.95 -8.19
N PHE A 23 -27.33 -2.87 -7.71
CA PHE A 23 -27.40 -4.21 -8.29
C PHE A 23 -27.86 -4.06 -9.73
N ILE A 24 -27.09 -4.58 -10.68
CA ILE A 24 -27.57 -4.76 -12.05
C ILE A 24 -28.46 -6.00 -12.01
N PRO A 25 -29.81 -5.88 -12.04
CA PRO A 25 -30.65 -7.05 -12.05
C PRO A 25 -30.42 -7.82 -13.35
N ASN A 26 -30.47 -9.15 -13.28
CA ASN A 26 -30.41 -10.07 -14.41
C ASN A 26 -31.21 -9.56 -15.62
N THR A 27 -30.53 -8.96 -16.60
CA THR A 27 -31.14 -8.64 -17.89
C THR A 27 -30.58 -9.54 -18.97
N SER A 28 -31.43 -10.50 -19.36
CA SER A 28 -31.62 -11.04 -20.70
C SER A 28 -31.36 -12.55 -20.83
N LYS A 29 -32.40 -13.23 -21.30
CA LYS A 29 -32.43 -14.65 -21.64
C LYS A 29 -31.35 -14.98 -22.69
N ALA A 30 -30.27 -15.61 -22.25
CA ALA A 30 -29.52 -16.61 -23.00
C ALA A 30 -29.08 -17.65 -21.98
N GLU A 31 -29.55 -18.89 -22.11
CA GLU A 31 -29.72 -19.92 -21.06
C GLU A 31 -28.44 -20.45 -20.37
N ASP A 32 -27.32 -19.75 -20.43
CA ASP A 32 -25.99 -20.34 -20.28
C ASP A 32 -25.00 -19.61 -19.36
N TRP A 33 -25.20 -18.34 -18.96
CA TRP A 33 -24.28 -17.63 -18.06
C TRP A 33 -25.04 -16.95 -16.92
N ASP A 34 -24.58 -17.16 -15.68
CA ASP A 34 -24.96 -16.35 -14.52
C ASP A 34 -24.07 -15.11 -14.48
N VAL A 35 -24.70 -13.94 -14.41
CA VAL A 35 -24.02 -12.64 -14.48
C VAL A 35 -24.49 -11.77 -13.33
N SER A 36 -23.56 -11.48 -12.42
CA SER A 36 -23.76 -10.56 -11.29
C SER A 36 -22.75 -9.41 -11.36
N GLY A 37 -22.90 -8.43 -10.49
CA GLY A 37 -22.00 -7.31 -10.42
C GLY A 37 -22.58 -6.14 -9.63
N PHE A 38 -21.71 -5.17 -9.37
CA PHE A 38 -22.07 -3.95 -8.66
C PHE A 38 -21.31 -2.75 -9.20
N MET A 39 -21.90 -1.58 -8.97
CA MET A 39 -21.20 -0.30 -9.03
C MET A 39 -21.19 0.28 -7.63
N GLU A 40 -20.04 0.81 -7.22
CA GLU A 40 -19.83 1.39 -5.91
C GLU A 40 -19.16 2.76 -6.03
N ASN A 41 -19.56 3.70 -5.18
CA ASN A 41 -18.79 4.90 -4.90
C ASN A 41 -18.43 4.93 -3.41
N VAL A 42 -17.15 5.16 -3.12
CA VAL A 42 -16.61 5.31 -1.78
C VAL A 42 -15.94 6.67 -1.66
N THR A 43 -16.40 7.47 -0.70
CA THR A 43 -15.81 8.78 -0.39
C THR A 43 -15.39 8.82 1.08
N HIS A 44 -14.13 9.16 1.33
CA HIS A 44 -13.59 9.31 2.67
C HIS A 44 -13.03 10.71 2.90
N TYR A 45 -13.28 11.22 4.10
CA TYR A 45 -12.75 12.49 4.59
C TYR A 45 -11.96 12.24 5.88
N ARG A 46 -10.79 12.86 5.98
CA ARG A 46 -9.92 12.80 7.15
C ARG A 46 -9.69 14.21 7.68
N ASP A 47 -9.87 14.39 8.99
CA ASP A 47 -9.58 15.67 9.64
C ASP A 47 -8.11 16.05 9.43
N GLY A 48 -7.86 17.32 9.12
CA GLY A 48 -6.53 17.84 8.74
C GLY A 48 -6.12 17.62 7.27
N TYR A 49 -6.55 16.53 6.64
CA TYR A 49 -6.12 16.12 5.28
C TYR A 49 -7.19 16.33 4.19
N GLY A 50 -8.44 16.55 4.57
CA GLY A 50 -9.52 16.72 3.60
C GLY A 50 -10.00 15.39 3.01
N LEU A 51 -10.26 15.37 1.70
CA LEU A 51 -10.65 14.15 0.99
C LEU A 51 -9.47 13.16 0.94
N SER A 52 -9.63 11.97 1.50
CA SER A 52 -8.59 10.94 1.53
C SER A 52 -8.87 9.77 0.59
N LYS A 53 -10.08 9.67 0.03
CA LYS A 53 -10.43 8.71 -1.01
C LYS A 53 -11.69 9.15 -1.73
N VAL A 54 -11.74 9.00 -3.04
CA VAL A 54 -12.95 9.18 -3.85
C VAL A 54 -12.93 8.12 -4.96
N ARG A 55 -13.26 6.88 -4.59
CA ARG A 55 -13.15 5.73 -5.48
C ARG A 55 -14.49 5.36 -6.08
N ASN A 56 -14.51 5.15 -7.39
CA ASN A 56 -15.62 4.53 -8.10
C ASN A 56 -15.17 3.14 -8.57
N THR A 57 -15.93 2.11 -8.26
CA THR A 57 -15.62 0.71 -8.61
C THR A 57 -16.77 0.15 -9.44
N LEU A 58 -16.45 -0.56 -10.51
CA LEU A 58 -17.36 -1.43 -11.25
C LEU A 58 -16.82 -2.85 -11.20
N GLN A 59 -17.66 -3.79 -10.76
CA GLN A 59 -17.37 -5.23 -10.80
C GLN A 59 -18.44 -5.97 -11.59
N VAL A 60 -18.00 -6.91 -12.43
CA VAL A 60 -18.84 -7.86 -13.15
C VAL A 60 -18.32 -9.27 -12.88
N GLU A 61 -19.23 -10.14 -12.48
CA GLU A 61 -18.97 -11.54 -12.17
C GLU A 61 -19.72 -12.40 -13.18
N LEU A 62 -19.03 -13.38 -13.75
CA LEU A 62 -19.52 -14.28 -14.78
C LEU A 62 -19.28 -15.70 -14.30
N ASN A 63 -20.34 -16.50 -14.19
CA ASN A 63 -20.25 -17.92 -13.92
C ASN A 63 -20.99 -18.69 -15.02
N LYS A 64 -20.40 -19.79 -15.47
CA LYS A 64 -21.10 -20.77 -16.29
C LYS A 64 -20.80 -22.17 -15.80
N ASN A 65 -21.85 -22.88 -15.40
CA ASN A 65 -21.78 -24.28 -15.04
C ASN A 65 -22.19 -25.14 -16.24
N TYR A 66 -21.32 -26.07 -16.63
CA TYR A 66 -21.53 -27.00 -17.74
C TYR A 66 -21.98 -28.39 -17.26
N GLY A 67 -22.10 -28.61 -15.96
CA GLY A 67 -22.41 -29.92 -15.38
C GLY A 67 -21.26 -30.89 -15.59
N GLU A 68 -21.42 -31.85 -16.51
CA GLU A 68 -20.39 -32.83 -16.84
C GLU A 68 -19.63 -32.39 -18.11
N ALA A 69 -18.34 -32.12 -17.98
CA ALA A 69 -17.48 -31.77 -19.10
C ALA A 69 -16.03 -32.20 -18.84
N GLY A 70 -15.31 -32.63 -19.89
CA GLY A 70 -13.88 -32.92 -19.79
C GLY A 70 -13.49 -34.07 -18.84
N GLY A 71 -14.41 -34.96 -18.49
CA GLY A 71 -14.18 -36.02 -17.50
C GLY A 71 -14.32 -35.55 -16.05
N MET A 72 -14.82 -34.34 -15.82
CA MET A 72 -15.15 -33.77 -14.52
C MET A 72 -16.65 -33.60 -14.37
N SER A 73 -17.18 -33.83 -13.17
CA SER A 73 -18.49 -33.38 -12.73
C SER A 73 -18.41 -31.96 -12.18
N ASN A 74 -19.56 -31.27 -12.14
CA ASN A 74 -19.67 -29.88 -11.68
C ASN A 74 -18.69 -28.90 -12.36
N PHE A 75 -18.34 -29.15 -13.62
CA PHE A 75 -17.40 -28.31 -14.35
C PHE A 75 -17.98 -26.91 -14.55
N SER A 76 -17.26 -25.88 -14.11
CA SER A 76 -17.65 -24.48 -14.25
C SER A 76 -16.49 -23.59 -14.67
N ILE A 77 -16.84 -22.50 -15.36
CA ILE A 77 -15.93 -21.41 -15.69
C ILE A 77 -16.39 -20.18 -14.91
N ASN A 78 -15.46 -19.55 -14.19
CA ASN A 78 -15.71 -18.39 -13.35
C ASN A 78 -14.79 -17.25 -13.81
N ALA A 79 -15.34 -16.04 -13.90
CA ALA A 79 -14.57 -14.84 -14.14
C ALA A 79 -15.10 -13.66 -13.32
N ILE A 80 -14.21 -12.91 -12.71
CA ILE A 80 -14.52 -11.66 -12.00
C ILE A 80 -13.67 -10.56 -12.61
N LEU A 81 -14.34 -9.57 -13.21
CA LEU A 81 -13.72 -8.40 -13.80
C LEU A 81 -14.01 -7.19 -12.92
N ARG A 82 -12.99 -6.40 -12.59
CA ARG A 82 -13.10 -5.19 -11.78
C ARG A 82 -12.33 -4.04 -12.41
N GLY A 83 -12.90 -2.86 -12.40
CA GLY A 83 -12.16 -1.63 -12.68
C GLY A 83 -12.51 -0.57 -11.65
N SER A 84 -11.52 0.18 -11.18
CA SER A 84 -11.75 1.32 -10.31
C SER A 84 -11.05 2.59 -10.79
N TYR A 85 -11.55 3.71 -10.29
CA TYR A 85 -10.95 5.02 -10.46
C TYR A 85 -10.99 5.79 -9.13
N ASP A 86 -9.83 6.13 -8.61
CA ASP A 86 -9.66 6.91 -7.38
C ASP A 86 -9.39 8.39 -7.71
N ALA A 87 -10.45 9.19 -7.69
CA ALA A 87 -10.40 10.60 -8.02
C ALA A 87 -9.72 11.45 -6.93
N VAL A 88 -9.29 10.87 -5.79
CA VAL A 88 -8.60 11.64 -4.75
C VAL A 88 -7.32 12.30 -5.26
N TYR A 89 -6.61 11.63 -6.17
CA TYR A 89 -5.38 12.14 -6.77
C TYR A 89 -5.61 13.33 -7.70
N ASP A 90 -6.85 13.53 -8.19
CA ASP A 90 -7.24 14.71 -8.98
C ASP A 90 -7.95 15.80 -8.14
N LEU A 91 -8.68 15.38 -7.10
CA LEU A 91 -9.51 16.28 -6.28
C LEU A 91 -8.76 16.85 -5.07
N ASN A 92 -7.68 16.18 -4.64
CA ASN A 92 -6.80 16.58 -3.55
C ASN A 92 -5.34 16.36 -3.96
N ASP A 93 -5.00 16.89 -5.14
CA ASP A 93 -3.72 16.77 -5.82
C ASP A 93 -2.56 17.45 -5.06
N ASP A 94 -2.87 18.53 -4.32
CA ASP A 94 -1.93 19.22 -3.42
C ASP A 94 -1.54 18.40 -2.17
N GLU A 95 -2.31 17.37 -1.80
CA GLU A 95 -2.03 16.52 -0.64
C GLU A 95 -1.48 15.15 -1.05
N PHE A 96 -2.07 14.52 -2.07
CA PHE A 96 -1.75 13.14 -2.46
C PHE A 96 -1.33 12.96 -3.92
N GLY A 97 -1.48 13.99 -4.77
CA GLY A 97 -1.24 13.93 -6.21
C GLY A 97 0.08 14.57 -6.65
N ASP A 98 0.09 15.08 -7.89
CA ASP A 98 1.27 15.63 -8.56
C ASP A 98 1.84 16.91 -7.90
N LYS A 99 1.03 17.64 -7.14
CA LYS A 99 1.42 18.85 -6.41
C LYS A 99 1.77 18.59 -4.96
N ALA A 100 1.65 17.34 -4.50
CA ALA A 100 1.87 16.96 -3.11
C ALA A 100 3.23 17.39 -2.56
N GLY A 101 3.24 17.67 -1.26
CA GLY A 101 4.44 18.04 -0.52
C GLY A 101 4.98 19.43 -0.87
N GLY A 102 6.05 19.81 -0.18
CA GLY A 102 6.63 21.14 -0.32
C GLY A 102 8.04 21.21 0.25
N SER A 103 8.45 22.42 0.59
CA SER A 103 9.68 22.61 1.35
C SER A 103 9.46 22.26 2.82
N VAL A 104 10.39 21.52 3.41
CA VAL A 104 10.35 21.12 4.80
C VAL A 104 11.52 21.70 5.59
N SER A 105 11.33 21.80 6.90
CA SER A 105 12.39 22.14 7.84
C SER A 105 12.43 21.11 8.97
N LEU A 106 13.64 20.69 9.33
CA LEU A 106 13.92 19.70 10.34
C LEU A 106 14.10 20.39 11.69
N THR A 107 13.43 19.88 12.72
CA THR A 107 13.59 20.35 14.09
C THR A 107 14.97 19.95 14.61
N GLY A 108 15.68 20.91 15.19
CA GLY A 108 16.89 20.71 15.98
C GLY A 108 16.62 21.12 17.42
N VAL A 109 16.79 20.21 18.39
CA VAL A 109 16.67 20.53 19.83
C VAL A 109 17.86 21.33 20.38
N GLY A 110 18.90 21.50 19.57
CA GLY A 110 20.13 22.19 19.94
C GLY A 110 21.07 21.31 20.74
N VAL A 111 22.30 21.78 20.91
CA VAL A 111 23.37 21.08 21.63
C VAL A 111 24.19 22.07 22.48
N PRO A 112 24.64 21.67 23.68
CA PRO A 112 25.57 22.47 24.48
C PRO A 112 26.90 22.74 23.78
N ALA A 113 27.64 23.73 24.29
CA ALA A 113 28.99 24.01 23.82
C ALA A 113 29.91 22.80 24.07
N GLY A 114 30.76 22.48 23.09
CA GLY A 114 31.70 21.36 23.16
C GLY A 114 31.12 20.01 22.74
N THR A 115 29.80 19.87 22.58
CA THR A 115 29.15 18.59 22.22
C THR A 115 29.55 18.09 20.83
N LEU A 116 29.73 19.00 19.88
CA LEU A 116 30.12 18.67 18.50
C LEU A 116 31.65 18.63 18.31
N GLY A 117 32.40 18.78 19.40
CA GLY A 117 33.85 18.80 19.40
C GLY A 117 34.41 19.89 20.32
N PRO A 118 35.67 19.77 20.78
CA PRO A 118 36.30 20.76 21.67
C PRO A 118 36.26 22.17 21.07
N GLY A 119 35.78 23.15 21.85
CA GLY A 119 35.73 24.56 21.44
C GLY A 119 34.54 24.96 20.55
N THR A 120 33.66 24.02 20.20
CA THR A 120 32.42 24.34 19.46
C THR A 120 31.44 25.15 20.33
N PRO A 121 30.80 26.22 19.81
CA PRO A 121 29.80 26.97 20.56
C PRO A 121 28.54 26.13 20.79
N ALA A 122 27.73 26.52 21.78
CA ALA A 122 26.39 25.95 21.93
C ALA A 122 25.53 26.35 20.72
N ILE A 123 24.71 25.42 20.26
CA ILE A 123 23.70 25.66 19.22
C ILE A 123 22.33 25.58 19.89
N PRO A 124 21.53 26.66 19.91
CA PRO A 124 20.19 26.62 20.47
C PRO A 124 19.24 25.78 19.60
N ALA A 125 18.06 25.47 20.13
CA ALA A 125 17.00 24.85 19.34
C ALA A 125 16.65 25.73 18.13
N HIS A 126 16.50 25.13 16.95
CA HIS A 126 16.28 25.81 15.69
C HIS A 126 15.58 24.88 14.69
N PHE A 127 15.15 25.44 13.56
CA PHE A 127 14.71 24.68 12.40
C PHE A 127 15.76 24.82 11.31
N THR A 128 16.08 23.71 10.65
CA THR A 128 17.02 23.66 9.53
C THR A 128 16.25 23.28 8.27
N PRO A 129 16.19 24.13 7.24
CA PRO A 129 15.67 23.72 5.95
C PRO A 129 16.41 22.48 5.43
N TYR A 130 15.68 21.57 4.76
CA TYR A 130 16.30 20.40 4.14
C TYR A 130 17.41 20.83 3.16
N GLY A 131 18.54 20.11 3.19
CA GLY A 131 19.75 20.40 2.44
C GLY A 131 20.58 21.58 2.92
N SER A 132 20.26 22.14 4.10
CA SER A 132 20.91 23.34 4.65
C SER A 132 21.52 23.11 6.03
N SER A 133 21.98 21.89 6.32
CA SER A 133 22.59 21.58 7.61
C SER A 133 23.82 22.43 7.88
N VAL A 134 23.95 22.90 9.11
CA VAL A 134 25.18 23.56 9.59
C VAL A 134 26.31 22.55 9.84
N ILE A 135 25.97 21.27 10.02
CA ILE A 135 26.93 20.19 10.18
C ILE A 135 27.28 19.64 8.79
N THR A 136 28.37 20.16 8.25
CA THR A 136 29.04 19.72 7.03
C THR A 136 30.46 19.26 7.38
N THR A 137 31.16 18.53 6.52
CA THR A 137 32.56 18.14 6.78
C THR A 137 33.45 19.36 7.02
N GLY A 138 33.86 19.55 8.28
CA GLY A 138 34.77 20.62 8.65
C GLY A 138 34.08 21.91 9.09
N PHE A 139 33.25 21.84 10.13
CA PHE A 139 33.04 23.03 10.95
C PHE A 139 34.43 23.55 11.40
N PRO A 140 34.83 24.79 11.04
CA PRO A 140 34.00 25.87 10.53
C PRO A 140 34.28 26.19 9.04
N ALA A 141 33.50 25.68 8.09
CA ALA A 141 33.63 26.06 6.69
C ALA A 141 32.32 25.96 5.88
N GLY A 142 31.41 26.92 6.09
CA GLY A 142 30.53 27.45 5.05
C GLY A 142 29.34 26.59 4.56
N PRO A 143 28.43 27.20 3.78
CA PRO A 143 27.11 26.62 3.44
C PRO A 143 27.15 25.71 2.21
N ASN A 144 28.14 24.81 2.09
CA ASN A 144 28.28 23.93 0.93
C ASN A 144 28.36 22.45 1.39
N PRO A 145 27.70 21.51 0.70
CA PRO A 145 27.34 20.21 1.27
C PRO A 145 28.52 19.24 1.22
N GLN A 146 29.24 19.22 2.31
CA GLN A 146 30.60 18.72 2.36
C GLN A 146 30.64 17.21 2.76
N TRP A 147 29.49 16.61 3.07
CA TRP A 147 29.27 15.15 3.12
C TRP A 147 28.80 14.58 1.77
N GLY A 148 28.76 15.39 0.70
CA GLY A 148 28.39 14.93 -0.64
C GLY A 148 26.88 14.88 -0.89
N PHE A 149 26.06 15.47 -0.01
CA PHE A 149 24.67 15.77 -0.34
C PHE A 149 24.62 16.77 -1.49
N ASP A 150 23.68 16.66 -2.43
CA ASP A 150 23.56 17.62 -3.52
C ASP A 150 22.12 18.18 -3.55
N PRO A 151 21.90 19.45 -3.16
CA PRO A 151 20.58 20.06 -3.15
C PRO A 151 20.01 20.27 -4.56
N VAL A 152 20.80 20.08 -5.62
CA VAL A 152 20.31 20.11 -7.00
C VAL A 152 19.65 18.78 -7.37
N THR A 153 20.21 17.65 -6.94
CA THR A 153 19.65 16.32 -7.24
C THR A 153 18.58 15.89 -6.25
N ASN A 154 18.67 16.35 -5.00
CA ASN A 154 17.66 16.14 -3.98
C ASN A 154 17.20 17.47 -3.34
N PRO A 155 16.43 18.29 -4.07
CA PRO A 155 16.00 19.61 -3.61
C PRO A 155 14.97 19.54 -2.48
N ASN A 156 14.87 20.64 -1.72
CA ASN A 156 13.84 20.83 -0.69
C ASN A 156 12.49 21.24 -1.31
N GLU A 157 11.92 20.34 -2.11
CA GLU A 157 10.65 20.51 -2.83
C GLU A 157 9.92 19.17 -2.90
N GLY A 158 8.58 19.18 -2.86
CA GLY A 158 7.79 17.95 -2.97
C GLY A 158 7.98 16.99 -1.80
N LEU A 159 8.55 17.48 -0.68
CA LEU A 159 8.86 16.71 0.50
C LEU A 159 7.76 16.83 1.55
N ALA A 160 7.63 15.80 2.36
CA ALA A 160 6.97 15.84 3.65
C ALA A 160 7.86 15.22 4.73
N ILE A 161 7.58 15.52 5.99
CA ILE A 161 8.25 14.88 7.10
C ILE A 161 7.69 13.46 7.27
N LEU A 162 8.56 12.48 7.48
CA LEU A 162 8.13 11.12 7.77
C LEU A 162 7.22 11.09 9.01
N GLY A 163 6.06 10.45 8.91
CA GLY A 163 5.07 10.41 9.98
C GLY A 163 4.23 11.69 10.14
N HIS A 164 4.33 12.69 9.24
CA HIS A 164 3.57 13.95 9.35
C HIS A 164 2.05 13.75 9.45
N ALA A 165 1.52 12.69 8.84
CA ALA A 165 0.11 12.29 8.93
C ALA A 165 -0.34 11.75 10.28
N ILE A 166 0.61 11.45 11.17
CA ILE A 166 0.36 10.73 12.42
C ILE A 166 0.79 11.58 13.61
N HIS A 167 1.90 12.32 13.50
CA HIS A 167 2.43 13.13 14.59
C HIS A 167 3.24 14.34 14.10
N GLU A 168 3.37 15.34 14.97
CA GLU A 168 4.32 16.44 14.80
C GLU A 168 5.77 15.97 14.99
N GLN A 169 6.73 16.79 14.55
CA GLN A 169 8.15 16.51 14.78
C GLN A 169 8.45 16.47 16.29
N GLY A 170 9.08 15.40 16.74
CA GLY A 170 9.55 15.26 18.11
C GLY A 170 11.02 15.63 18.29
N ASN A 171 11.56 15.28 19.45
CA ASN A 171 12.98 15.47 19.80
C ASN A 171 13.88 14.33 19.27
N GLY A 172 13.31 13.36 18.54
CA GLY A 172 14.02 12.23 17.96
C GLY A 172 14.57 12.54 16.57
N VAL A 173 15.12 11.51 15.93
CA VAL A 173 15.58 11.59 14.53
C VAL A 173 14.41 11.98 13.63
N VAL A 174 14.63 12.95 12.75
CA VAL A 174 13.63 13.43 11.78
C VAL A 174 14.13 13.14 10.38
N LEU A 175 13.30 12.49 9.58
CA LEU A 175 13.53 12.23 8.16
C LEU A 175 12.46 12.93 7.32
N ALA A 176 12.79 13.20 6.06
CA ALA A 176 11.87 13.67 5.06
C ALA A 176 11.85 12.71 3.88
N LEU A 177 10.73 12.68 3.16
CA LEU A 177 10.56 11.90 1.95
C LEU A 177 9.86 12.72 0.86
N PRO A 178 10.16 12.44 -0.41
CA PRO A 178 9.29 12.79 -1.53
C PRO A 178 7.91 12.12 -1.37
N VAL A 179 6.83 12.84 -1.63
CA VAL A 179 5.45 12.32 -1.47
C VAL A 179 4.63 12.27 -2.77
N ARG A 180 5.17 12.84 -3.86
CA ARG A 180 4.48 12.84 -5.16
C ARG A 180 4.50 11.44 -5.81
N PRO A 181 3.58 11.15 -6.75
CA PRO A 181 3.65 9.96 -7.60
C PRO A 181 5.02 9.77 -8.26
N CYS A 182 5.42 8.52 -8.53
CA CYS A 182 6.80 8.21 -8.93
C CYS A 182 7.17 8.66 -10.35
N ASP A 183 6.17 8.87 -11.21
CA ASP A 183 6.32 9.51 -12.53
C ASP A 183 6.49 11.04 -12.44
N VAL A 184 6.05 11.65 -11.34
CA VAL A 184 6.22 13.09 -11.07
C VAL A 184 7.51 13.36 -10.29
N ASP A 185 7.81 12.55 -9.28
CA ASP A 185 9.02 12.62 -8.47
C ASP A 185 9.56 11.22 -8.19
N SER A 186 10.55 10.81 -8.98
CA SER A 186 11.13 9.47 -8.89
C SER A 186 12.06 9.27 -7.69
N ARG A 187 12.34 10.31 -6.90
CA ARG A 187 13.30 10.23 -5.80
C ARG A 187 12.82 9.25 -4.73
N GLY A 188 13.67 8.28 -4.41
CA GLY A 188 13.39 7.26 -3.39
C GLY A 188 12.29 6.27 -3.76
N CYS A 189 11.72 6.33 -4.97
CA CYS A 189 10.84 5.30 -5.46
C CYS A 189 11.59 3.97 -5.53
N LEU A 190 10.88 2.89 -5.28
CA LEU A 190 11.44 1.57 -5.06
C LEU A 190 11.14 0.74 -6.30
N GLU A 191 12.13 0.55 -7.15
CA GLU A 191 11.98 -0.17 -8.43
C GLU A 191 11.30 -1.54 -8.23
N ASP A 192 10.28 -1.81 -9.03
CA ASP A 192 9.45 -3.02 -8.99
C ASP A 192 8.63 -3.21 -7.70
N TYR A 193 8.58 -2.21 -6.81
CA TYR A 193 7.83 -2.30 -5.56
C TYR A 193 7.44 -0.96 -4.94
N LEU A 194 6.17 -0.52 -5.04
CA LEU A 194 5.71 0.79 -4.53
C LEU A 194 6.26 2.00 -5.31
N ASP A 195 6.53 1.82 -6.60
CA ASP A 195 6.94 2.81 -7.59
C ASP A 195 5.79 3.22 -8.53
N PHE A 196 4.59 3.36 -7.97
CA PHE A 196 3.38 3.65 -8.72
C PHE A 196 3.41 5.05 -9.35
N SER A 197 3.07 5.11 -10.63
CA SER A 197 2.73 6.35 -11.31
C SER A 197 1.40 6.91 -10.81
N GLU A 198 1.12 8.18 -11.11
CA GLU A 198 -0.16 8.79 -10.79
C GLU A 198 -1.33 8.01 -11.41
N ASN A 199 -1.12 7.46 -12.62
CA ASN A 199 -2.12 6.64 -13.29
C ASN A 199 -2.35 5.31 -12.56
N ASP A 200 -1.30 4.65 -12.09
CA ASP A 200 -1.42 3.38 -11.32
C ASP A 200 -2.15 3.61 -10.00
N LEU A 201 -1.89 4.75 -9.35
CA LEU A 201 -2.58 5.16 -8.13
C LEU A 201 -4.07 5.44 -8.37
N LYS A 202 -4.41 6.06 -9.50
CA LYS A 202 -5.80 6.33 -9.93
C LYS A 202 -6.52 5.06 -10.37
N HIS A 203 -5.82 4.14 -11.04
CA HIS A 203 -6.37 2.94 -11.70
C HIS A 203 -5.62 1.66 -11.31
N PRO A 204 -5.69 1.25 -10.03
CA PRO A 204 -4.82 0.18 -9.50
C PRO A 204 -5.05 -1.19 -10.18
N GLU A 205 -6.22 -1.43 -10.77
CA GLU A 205 -6.51 -2.66 -11.49
C GLU A 205 -5.92 -2.73 -12.91
N PHE A 206 -5.63 -1.60 -13.54
CA PHE A 206 -5.18 -1.54 -14.94
C PHE A 206 -3.66 -1.43 -15.02
N ASN A 207 -2.99 -2.49 -14.55
CA ASN A 207 -1.55 -2.61 -14.47
C ASN A 207 -1.00 -3.76 -15.33
N ASP A 208 0.31 -3.97 -15.30
CA ASP A 208 1.01 -5.00 -16.09
C ASP A 208 0.62 -6.44 -15.71
N HIS A 209 0.06 -6.66 -14.51
CA HIS A 209 -0.46 -7.96 -14.07
C HIS A 209 -1.93 -8.20 -14.47
N ALA A 210 -2.56 -7.25 -15.18
CA ALA A 210 -3.97 -7.31 -15.57
C ALA A 210 -4.90 -7.57 -14.37
N ASP A 211 -4.71 -6.83 -13.27
CA ASP A 211 -5.53 -6.96 -12.06
C ASP A 211 -7.02 -6.66 -12.25
N PHE A 212 -7.38 -6.05 -13.38
CA PHE A 212 -8.77 -5.91 -13.79
C PHE A 212 -9.45 -7.27 -14.00
N ILE A 213 -8.68 -8.33 -14.26
CA ILE A 213 -9.12 -9.71 -14.11
C ILE A 213 -8.79 -10.10 -12.67
N ARG A 214 -9.77 -9.99 -11.78
CA ARG A 214 -9.59 -10.45 -10.40
C ARG A 214 -9.51 -11.96 -10.40
N GLU A 215 -10.52 -12.63 -10.92
CA GLU A 215 -10.56 -14.09 -10.93
C GLU A 215 -10.87 -14.59 -12.33
N LEU A 216 -10.22 -15.67 -12.73
CA LEU A 216 -10.47 -16.38 -13.97
C LEU A 216 -9.99 -17.82 -13.79
N TYR A 217 -10.92 -18.73 -13.51
CA TYR A 217 -10.58 -20.11 -13.24
C TYR A 217 -11.65 -21.08 -13.73
N ILE A 218 -11.19 -22.30 -13.97
CA ILE A 218 -12.05 -23.47 -14.12
C ILE A 218 -12.08 -24.23 -12.80
N ASP A 219 -13.23 -24.81 -12.50
CA ASP A 219 -13.46 -25.59 -11.29
C ASP A 219 -14.26 -26.84 -11.67
N GLY A 220 -13.90 -27.99 -11.11
CA GLY A 220 -14.62 -29.24 -11.33
C GLY A 220 -14.14 -30.36 -10.42
N THR A 221 -14.86 -31.47 -10.43
CA THR A 221 -14.55 -32.64 -9.59
C THR A 221 -14.34 -33.88 -10.45
N ILE A 222 -13.25 -34.59 -10.22
CA ILE A 222 -13.01 -35.91 -10.80
C ILE A 222 -13.46 -36.96 -9.79
N ASN A 223 -14.54 -37.66 -10.09
CA ASN A 223 -15.04 -38.76 -9.28
C ASN A 223 -14.33 -40.06 -9.69
N LEU A 224 -13.60 -40.67 -8.76
CA LEU A 224 -12.93 -41.95 -9.00
C LEU A 224 -13.83 -43.12 -8.62
N ASP A 225 -13.68 -44.26 -9.31
CA ASP A 225 -14.41 -45.50 -9.01
C ASP A 225 -14.18 -46.02 -7.57
N SER A 226 -13.11 -45.57 -6.91
CA SER A 226 -12.82 -45.86 -5.50
C SER A 226 -13.77 -45.15 -4.52
N GLY A 227 -14.64 -44.26 -5.00
CA GLY A 227 -15.46 -43.36 -4.18
C GLY A 227 -14.69 -42.14 -3.66
N THR A 228 -13.53 -41.85 -4.26
CA THR A 228 -12.72 -40.67 -3.94
C THR A 228 -13.07 -39.55 -4.89
N ASP A 229 -13.36 -38.36 -4.35
CA ASP A 229 -13.65 -37.18 -5.15
C ASP A 229 -12.42 -36.26 -5.14
N ILE A 230 -11.94 -35.87 -6.32
CA ILE A 230 -10.81 -34.96 -6.48
C ILE A 230 -11.34 -33.64 -7.05
N GLY A 231 -11.48 -32.62 -6.20
CA GLY A 231 -11.72 -31.25 -6.61
C GLY A 231 -10.48 -30.67 -7.25
N VAL A 232 -10.64 -30.01 -8.40
CA VAL A 232 -9.57 -29.33 -9.12
C VAL A 232 -10.03 -27.94 -9.48
N ARG A 233 -9.26 -26.93 -9.07
CA ARG A 233 -9.44 -25.55 -9.50
C ARG A 233 -8.15 -25.02 -10.10
N LEU A 234 -8.23 -24.50 -11.32
CA LEU A 234 -7.07 -24.01 -12.06
C LEU A 234 -7.36 -22.64 -12.67
N GLY A 235 -6.51 -21.67 -12.36
CA GLY A 235 -6.57 -20.32 -12.92
C GLY A 235 -6.20 -19.25 -11.91
N LYS A 236 -6.54 -17.99 -12.20
CA LYS A 236 -6.37 -16.86 -11.29
C LYS A 236 -7.49 -16.88 -10.25
N GLN A 237 -7.13 -17.08 -8.99
CA GLN A 237 -8.09 -17.36 -7.92
C GLN A 237 -7.61 -16.87 -6.55
N GLN A 238 -8.55 -16.77 -5.60
CA GLN A 238 -8.25 -16.61 -4.18
C GLN A 238 -8.50 -17.94 -3.47
N VAL A 239 -7.54 -18.37 -2.66
CA VAL A 239 -7.69 -19.57 -1.82
C VAL A 239 -7.89 -19.12 -0.38
N VAL A 240 -8.94 -19.66 0.25
CA VAL A 240 -9.34 -19.29 1.60
C VAL A 240 -9.65 -20.55 2.41
N TRP A 241 -8.88 -20.81 3.47
CA TRP A 241 -9.09 -21.96 4.36
C TRP A 241 -9.79 -21.51 5.64
N GLY A 242 -11.07 -21.16 5.50
CA GLY A 242 -11.95 -20.84 6.62
C GLY A 242 -12.53 -19.43 6.60
N ARG A 243 -13.33 -19.12 7.62
CA ARG A 243 -13.97 -17.82 7.81
C ARG A 243 -13.49 -17.21 9.11
N THR A 244 -12.38 -16.48 9.07
CA THR A 244 -11.96 -15.63 10.19
C THR A 244 -11.99 -14.17 9.74
N ASP A 245 -12.80 -13.37 10.44
CA ASP A 245 -13.24 -12.02 10.03
C ASP A 245 -12.14 -10.94 10.18
N LEU A 246 -11.11 -11.18 11.00
CA LEU A 246 -10.15 -10.12 11.39
C LEU A 246 -8.67 -10.47 11.19
N PHE A 247 -8.29 -11.73 11.09
CA PHE A 247 -6.90 -12.13 10.93
C PHE A 247 -6.79 -13.38 10.07
N ARG A 248 -5.74 -13.42 9.24
CA ARG A 248 -5.38 -14.54 8.37
C ARG A 248 -4.34 -15.40 9.11
N VAL A 249 -4.65 -16.67 9.35
CA VAL A 249 -3.70 -17.60 10.01
C VAL A 249 -3.03 -18.50 8.98
N LEU A 250 -3.85 -19.20 8.18
CA LEU A 250 -3.39 -20.19 7.22
C LEU A 250 -3.42 -19.65 5.79
N ASP A 251 -4.35 -18.74 5.51
CA ASP A 251 -4.51 -18.08 4.21
C ASP A 251 -3.38 -17.07 3.99
N VAL A 252 -2.12 -17.48 3.80
CA VAL A 252 -0.99 -16.54 3.55
C VAL A 252 -0.56 -16.55 2.07
N LEU A 253 -1.19 -17.39 1.24
CA LEU A 253 -0.83 -17.56 -0.17
C LEU A 253 -1.08 -16.33 -1.04
N ASN A 254 -2.27 -15.74 -0.95
CA ASN A 254 -2.63 -14.54 -1.71
C ASN A 254 -2.05 -13.29 -1.03
N PRO A 255 -1.23 -12.47 -1.73
CA PRO A 255 -0.76 -11.21 -1.17
C PRO A 255 -1.92 -10.24 -0.90
N VAL A 256 -1.66 -9.21 -0.10
CA VAL A 256 -2.63 -8.19 0.32
C VAL A 256 -2.26 -6.83 -0.21
N ASP A 257 -3.26 -6.11 -0.70
CA ASP A 257 -3.17 -4.70 -0.99
C ASP A 257 -3.71 -3.85 0.18
N TYR A 258 -2.81 -3.38 1.04
CA TYR A 258 -3.14 -2.50 2.16
C TYR A 258 -3.33 -1.03 1.73
N SER A 259 -3.01 -0.67 0.48
CA SER A 259 -3.20 0.68 -0.05
C SER A 259 -4.68 0.98 -0.37
N ARG A 260 -5.49 -0.08 -0.50
CA ARG A 260 -6.93 0.05 -0.66
C ARG A 260 -7.56 0.53 0.64
N HIS A 261 -7.49 -0.26 1.70
CA HIS A 261 -7.85 0.08 3.07
C HIS A 261 -7.14 -0.94 3.97
N ASN A 262 -6.84 -0.57 5.22
CA ASN A 262 -6.04 -1.42 6.08
C ASN A 262 -6.85 -2.59 6.69
N ILE A 263 -7.33 -2.49 7.93
CA ILE A 263 -7.81 -3.65 8.71
C ILE A 263 -9.33 -3.86 8.70
N TYR A 264 -10.10 -2.96 8.07
CA TYR A 264 -11.57 -2.97 8.14
C TYR A 264 -12.25 -3.16 6.79
N ASP A 265 -11.49 -3.41 5.74
CA ASP A 265 -12.06 -3.76 4.44
C ASP A 265 -12.31 -5.26 4.35
N GLU A 266 -13.24 -5.65 3.49
CA GLU A 266 -13.56 -7.06 3.29
C GLU A 266 -12.34 -7.78 2.71
N LEU A 267 -11.94 -8.90 3.34
CA LEU A 267 -10.69 -9.60 2.97
C LEU A 267 -10.69 -10.11 1.53
N GLU A 268 -11.87 -10.39 0.96
CA GLU A 268 -12.07 -10.76 -0.45
C GLU A 268 -11.64 -9.66 -1.42
N ASP A 269 -11.61 -8.42 -0.95
CA ASP A 269 -11.45 -7.23 -1.76
C ASP A 269 -10.03 -6.67 -1.75
N ILE A 270 -9.27 -6.94 -0.68
CA ILE A 270 -7.86 -6.54 -0.54
C ILE A 270 -6.89 -7.65 -0.94
N ARG A 271 -7.35 -8.90 -1.02
CA ARG A 271 -6.53 -10.01 -1.50
C ARG A 271 -6.26 -9.85 -2.98
N ILE A 272 -5.02 -10.14 -3.35
CA ILE A 272 -4.57 -10.17 -4.74
C ILE A 272 -4.68 -11.62 -5.20
N PRO A 273 -5.59 -11.94 -6.13
CA PRO A 273 -5.75 -13.28 -6.68
C PRO A 273 -4.49 -13.68 -7.44
N GLN A 274 -4.16 -14.97 -7.42
CA GLN A 274 -2.94 -15.51 -8.01
C GLN A 274 -3.26 -16.67 -8.95
N TRP A 275 -2.43 -16.88 -9.97
CA TRP A 275 -2.47 -18.05 -10.83
C TRP A 275 -2.03 -19.30 -10.07
N MET A 276 -3.00 -20.13 -9.72
CA MET A 276 -2.79 -21.30 -8.88
C MET A 276 -3.51 -22.52 -9.42
N LEU A 277 -2.95 -23.69 -9.11
CA LEU A 277 -3.62 -24.98 -9.15
C LEU A 277 -3.93 -25.38 -7.71
N ASP A 278 -5.21 -25.60 -7.42
CA ASP A 278 -5.70 -26.13 -6.17
C ASP A 278 -6.31 -27.51 -6.41
N VAL A 279 -5.90 -28.49 -5.60
CA VAL A 279 -6.33 -29.88 -5.69
C VAL A 279 -6.70 -30.37 -4.30
N GLU A 280 -7.96 -30.75 -4.13
CA GLU A 280 -8.50 -31.31 -2.90
C GLU A 280 -9.00 -32.73 -3.15
N ALA A 281 -8.37 -33.73 -2.54
CA ALA A 281 -8.76 -35.12 -2.62
C ALA A 281 -9.49 -35.55 -1.35
N LEU A 282 -10.77 -35.85 -1.50
CA LEU A 282 -11.69 -36.29 -0.45
C LEU A 282 -11.78 -37.83 -0.49
N TYR A 283 -11.03 -38.50 0.39
CA TYR A 283 -11.01 -39.97 0.44
C TYR A 283 -12.11 -40.56 1.33
N GLY A 284 -12.80 -39.75 2.13
CA GLY A 284 -13.80 -40.20 3.08
C GLY A 284 -13.20 -41.11 4.16
N SER A 285 -13.96 -42.13 4.58
CA SER A 285 -13.54 -43.03 5.66
C SER A 285 -12.48 -44.04 5.16
N VAL A 286 -11.23 -43.86 5.58
CA VAL A 286 -10.11 -44.76 5.26
C VAL A 286 -9.55 -45.39 6.54
N GLY A 287 -9.80 -46.69 6.73
CA GLY A 287 -9.28 -47.46 7.85
C GLY A 287 -9.73 -46.90 9.21
N PRO A 288 -8.81 -46.46 10.11
CA PRO A 288 -9.19 -45.89 11.40
C PRO A 288 -9.67 -44.43 11.30
N PHE A 289 -9.54 -43.77 10.14
CA PHE A 289 -9.96 -42.39 9.95
C PHE A 289 -11.41 -42.35 9.45
N ALA A 290 -12.25 -41.57 10.13
CA ALA A 290 -13.65 -41.38 9.74
C ALA A 290 -13.78 -40.47 8.50
N ASP A 291 -12.84 -39.54 8.33
CA ASP A 291 -12.72 -38.68 7.16
C ASP A 291 -11.25 -38.33 6.93
N LEU A 292 -10.77 -38.44 5.69
CA LEU A 292 -9.39 -38.18 5.30
C LEU A 292 -9.38 -37.36 4.01
N ASN A 293 -8.88 -36.13 4.14
CA ASN A 293 -8.82 -35.16 3.05
C ASN A 293 -7.39 -34.67 2.86
N PHE A 294 -6.96 -34.54 1.61
CA PHE A 294 -5.66 -33.98 1.25
C PHE A 294 -5.87 -32.75 0.39
N ALA A 295 -5.22 -31.64 0.74
CA ALA A 295 -5.19 -30.43 -0.07
C ALA A 295 -3.75 -30.19 -0.54
N ALA A 296 -3.59 -29.86 -1.82
CA ALA A 296 -2.33 -29.51 -2.43
C ALA A 296 -2.51 -28.28 -3.30
N ILE A 297 -1.70 -27.25 -3.04
CA ILE A 297 -1.74 -26.01 -3.81
C ILE A 297 -0.39 -25.75 -4.43
N TRP A 298 -0.43 -25.40 -5.71
CA TRP A 298 0.72 -24.95 -6.45
C TRP A 298 0.45 -23.55 -7.00
N ASN A 299 1.08 -22.56 -6.38
CA ASN A 299 1.14 -21.21 -6.94
C ASN A 299 2.29 -21.14 -7.95
N PHE A 300 1.94 -20.86 -9.20
CA PHE A 300 2.88 -20.72 -10.31
C PHE A 300 2.83 -19.32 -10.93
N ASP A 301 2.15 -18.39 -10.26
CA ASP A 301 2.16 -16.97 -10.58
C ASP A 301 3.53 -16.34 -10.32
N GLU A 302 3.72 -15.14 -10.86
CA GLU A 302 4.84 -14.29 -10.49
C GLU A 302 4.76 -13.91 -9.01
N PHE A 303 5.89 -13.95 -8.31
CA PHE A 303 5.92 -13.57 -6.91
C PHE A 303 5.54 -12.10 -6.75
N ARG A 304 4.52 -11.84 -5.92
CA ARG A 304 4.08 -10.48 -5.62
C ARG A 304 4.09 -10.23 -4.11
N PRO A 305 4.83 -9.22 -3.63
CA PRO A 305 4.78 -8.83 -2.22
C PRO A 305 3.45 -8.15 -1.89
N ASN A 306 3.18 -8.01 -0.58
CA ASN A 306 2.04 -7.21 -0.13
C ASN A 306 2.25 -5.73 -0.51
N ASN A 307 1.24 -5.07 -1.07
CA ASN A 307 1.29 -3.63 -1.30
C ASN A 307 1.07 -2.90 0.02
N LEU A 308 2.10 -2.22 0.52
CA LEU A 308 2.06 -1.45 1.77
C LEU A 308 1.54 -0.01 1.58
N GLY A 309 1.26 0.39 0.35
CA GLY A 309 0.95 1.76 -0.04
C GLY A 309 2.21 2.60 -0.16
N GLN A 310 2.39 3.22 -1.33
CA GLN A 310 3.51 4.11 -1.62
C GLN A 310 3.54 5.32 -0.68
N GLY A 311 4.74 5.81 -0.35
CA GLY A 311 4.90 7.01 0.45
C GLY A 311 4.26 8.23 -0.20
N GLY A 312 3.37 8.91 0.54
CA GLY A 312 2.57 10.03 0.05
C GLY A 312 1.16 9.67 -0.41
N THR A 313 0.78 8.39 -0.41
CA THR A 313 -0.60 7.96 -0.67
C THR A 313 -1.47 8.08 0.60
N PRO A 314 -2.80 8.24 0.49
CA PRO A 314 -3.68 8.42 1.64
C PRO A 314 -3.74 7.21 2.59
N TYR A 315 -3.36 6.03 2.12
CA TYR A 315 -3.34 4.78 2.86
C TYR A 315 -2.00 4.07 2.65
N SER A 316 -1.07 4.32 3.57
CA SER A 316 0.14 3.50 3.74
C SER A 316 0.07 2.83 5.11
N ILE A 317 0.20 1.50 5.15
CA ILE A 317 0.07 0.75 6.41
C ILE A 317 1.21 1.14 7.35
N LEU A 318 0.86 1.76 8.48
CA LEU A 318 1.80 2.24 9.49
C LEU A 318 2.90 3.16 8.91
N ASP A 319 2.61 3.86 7.81
CA ASP A 319 3.57 4.71 7.09
C ASP A 319 4.80 3.95 6.55
N ALA A 320 4.70 2.63 6.37
CA ALA A 320 5.82 1.77 6.01
C ALA A 320 6.39 2.12 4.62
N GLY A 321 5.54 2.37 3.63
CA GLY A 321 6.00 2.79 2.30
C GLY A 321 6.71 4.14 2.34
N SER A 322 6.24 5.07 3.17
CA SER A 322 6.92 6.35 3.40
C SER A 322 8.29 6.16 4.06
N PHE A 323 8.40 5.24 5.03
CA PHE A 323 9.67 4.92 5.67
C PHE A 323 10.67 4.35 4.68
N PHE A 324 10.27 3.35 3.87
CA PHE A 324 11.17 2.77 2.87
C PHE A 324 11.60 3.79 1.82
N ARG A 325 10.67 4.65 1.35
CA ARG A 325 10.99 5.75 0.43
C ARG A 325 11.97 6.76 1.04
N ALA A 326 11.75 7.16 2.29
CA ALA A 326 12.67 8.04 3.04
C ALA A 326 14.07 7.44 3.16
N MET A 327 14.16 6.15 3.48
CA MET A 327 15.45 5.47 3.64
C MET A 327 16.13 5.17 2.30
N ASN A 328 15.37 4.91 1.23
CA ASN A 328 15.92 4.71 -0.09
C ASN A 328 16.48 6.02 -0.67
N VAL A 329 15.73 7.13 -0.58
CA VAL A 329 16.23 8.44 -1.05
C VAL A 329 17.51 8.86 -0.32
N CYS A 330 17.59 8.62 0.99
CA CYS A 330 18.80 8.84 1.78
C CYS A 330 20.00 8.04 1.25
N TRP A 331 19.77 6.80 0.83
CA TRP A 331 20.83 5.96 0.28
C TRP A 331 21.25 6.39 -1.12
N GLU A 332 20.29 6.61 -2.02
CA GLU A 332 20.55 6.88 -3.44
C GLU A 332 21.09 8.29 -3.70
N LEU A 333 20.49 9.29 -3.04
CA LEU A 333 20.75 10.71 -3.32
C LEU A 333 21.34 11.46 -2.13
N GLY A 334 21.42 10.82 -0.96
CA GLY A 334 21.72 11.51 0.29
C GLY A 334 20.49 12.23 0.84
N CYS A 335 20.55 12.63 2.11
CA CYS A 335 19.45 13.33 2.76
C CYS A 335 19.90 14.15 3.96
N SER A 336 19.04 15.09 4.37
CA SER A 336 19.17 15.76 5.67
C SER A 336 18.41 15.00 6.74
N VAL A 337 19.08 14.79 7.88
CA VAL A 337 18.53 14.07 9.03
C VAL A 337 18.53 14.98 10.25
N GLY A 338 17.37 15.24 10.83
CA GLY A 338 17.20 16.10 12.01
C GLY A 338 17.64 15.41 13.30
N ASN A 339 18.06 16.20 14.29
CA ASN A 339 18.52 15.74 15.62
C ASN A 339 19.59 14.63 15.60
N PHE A 340 20.44 14.58 14.57
CA PHE A 340 21.42 13.52 14.41
C PHE A 340 22.76 13.86 15.09
N ALA A 341 23.43 14.93 14.64
CA ALA A 341 24.71 15.34 15.20
C ALA A 341 24.57 15.80 16.65
N GLY A 342 25.35 15.19 17.55
CA GLY A 342 25.26 15.45 18.99
C GLY A 342 23.88 15.17 19.60
N GLY A 343 23.00 14.47 18.87
CA GLY A 343 21.61 14.21 19.26
C GLY A 343 20.67 15.42 19.18
N GLY A 344 21.04 16.51 18.51
CA GLY A 344 20.22 17.74 18.54
C GLY A 344 20.37 18.73 17.40
N VAL A 345 21.19 18.43 16.39
CA VAL A 345 21.35 19.27 15.20
C VAL A 345 21.17 18.43 13.95
N ALA A 346 20.59 19.03 12.90
CA ALA A 346 20.49 18.37 11.61
C ALA A 346 21.89 18.08 11.03
N THR A 347 21.97 17.03 10.20
CA THR A 347 23.17 16.65 9.45
C THR A 347 22.78 16.30 8.03
N ASP A 348 23.55 16.81 7.06
CA ASP A 348 23.39 16.41 5.66
C ASP A 348 24.31 15.22 5.38
N PHE A 349 23.76 14.15 4.83
CA PHE A 349 24.47 12.97 4.40
C PHE A 349 24.45 12.89 2.88
N GLY A 350 25.59 12.54 2.29
CA GLY A 350 25.65 12.21 0.86
C GLY A 350 25.18 10.78 0.58
N PRO A 351 25.06 10.43 -0.72
CA PRO A 351 24.72 9.09 -1.17
C PRO A 351 25.56 7.98 -0.50
N GLY A 352 24.93 6.87 -0.16
CA GLY A 352 25.56 5.66 0.38
C GLY A 352 26.03 5.74 1.84
N GLN A 353 25.72 6.83 2.56
CA GLN A 353 26.16 7.00 3.96
C GLN A 353 25.12 6.50 4.97
N ILE A 354 23.85 6.76 4.71
CA ILE A 354 22.70 6.32 5.52
C ILE A 354 21.57 5.94 4.58
N GLY A 355 20.71 5.01 5.02
CA GLY A 355 19.57 4.56 4.24
C GLY A 355 19.54 3.05 4.10
N ILE A 356 18.70 2.57 3.18
CA ILE A 356 18.61 1.15 2.83
C ILE A 356 19.04 1.01 1.38
N ARG A 357 20.06 0.17 1.12
CA ARG A 357 20.67 0.00 -0.20
C ARG A 357 19.76 -0.69 -1.23
N GLN A 358 18.92 -1.61 -0.75
CA GLN A 358 17.98 -2.41 -1.51
C GLN A 358 16.74 -2.54 -0.64
N ALA A 359 15.79 -1.64 -0.84
CA ALA A 359 14.56 -1.58 -0.06
C ALA A 359 13.42 -2.43 -0.69
N ASN A 360 13.67 -3.01 -1.88
CA ASN A 360 12.81 -3.97 -2.56
C ASN A 360 13.24 -5.43 -2.31
#